data_AF-A0A5J4DVS4-F1
#
_entry.id   AF-A0A5J4DVS4-F1
#
_cell.length_a   1.000
_cell.length_b   1.000
_cell.length_c   1.000
_cell.angle_alpha   90.00
_cell.angle_beta   90.00
_cell.angle_gamma   90.00
#
_symmetry.space_group_name_H-M   'P 1'
#
loop_
_entity.id
_entity.type
_entity.pdbx_description
1 polymer ?
#
loop_
_entity_poly.entity_id
_entity_poly.type
_entity_poly.pdbx_seq_one_letter_code
_entity_poly.pdbx_strand_id
1 'polypeptide(L)'
;MDPIDAITMASKNCFDYYHMGKDLGGIAPGKLADILVFDNLTTIKPTKVFVSGKLVVSSGKLVSKIKSKVIPKWIKQTVKLRKFSENYFHVASKSSSVNANLISMQTEIITKRDESELHTKNDNVLASQDKDIWKVAAFDRTFGSKKHAVGFLKNFGAQIGAFASTWSFHENDLIVIGSNEKDMATAANNLIKTQGGMTIVSDGKTLATLPLQMAGIISTDPFEKVSQSFADLNSTLVESGCKFKKPHLIPLFLPFLALPSIRILYRGIVDVKNRCFIPTLN
;
A
#
# COMPACT_ATOMS: atom_id res chain seq x y z
N MET A 1 -20.09 3.78 -25.45
CA MET A 1 -21.13 3.17 -24.59
C MET A 1 -22.26 4.16 -24.48
N ASP A 2 -23.51 3.72 -24.62
CA ASP A 2 -24.67 4.58 -24.42
C ASP A 2 -24.76 5.00 -22.93
N PRO A 3 -24.94 6.30 -22.60
CA PRO A 3 -25.11 6.76 -21.22
C PRO A 3 -26.26 6.07 -20.48
N ILE A 4 -27.35 5.69 -21.17
CA ILE A 4 -28.47 4.98 -20.56
C ILE A 4 -28.04 3.58 -20.11
N ASP A 5 -27.34 2.83 -20.97
CA ASP A 5 -26.80 1.53 -20.59
C ASP A 5 -25.83 1.64 -19.41
N ALA A 6 -24.97 2.66 -19.41
CA ALA A 6 -24.05 2.93 -18.31
C ALA A 6 -24.79 3.17 -16.98
N ILE A 7 -25.86 3.98 -17.01
CA ILE A 7 -26.69 4.27 -15.83
C ILE A 7 -27.43 3.00 -15.37
N THR A 8 -28.01 2.23 -16.29
CA THR A 8 -28.69 0.96 -15.98
C THR A 8 -27.74 -0.04 -15.33
N MET A 9 -26.51 -0.15 -15.83
CA MET A 9 -25.46 -0.98 -15.25
C MET A 9 -25.06 -0.52 -13.85
N ALA A 10 -24.92 0.79 -13.63
CA ALA A 10 -24.51 1.37 -12.35
C ALA A 10 -25.64 1.52 -11.31
N SER A 11 -26.89 1.25 -11.69
CA SER A 11 -28.06 1.35 -10.80
C SER A 11 -28.86 0.05 -10.82
N LYS A 12 -29.88 -0.06 -11.68
CA LYS A 12 -30.86 -1.14 -11.72
C LYS A 12 -30.21 -2.53 -11.66
N ASN A 13 -29.23 -2.80 -12.54
CA ASN A 13 -28.63 -4.12 -12.62
C ASN A 13 -27.90 -4.51 -11.33
N CYS A 14 -27.18 -3.58 -10.70
CA CYS A 14 -26.53 -3.82 -9.41
C CYS A 14 -27.55 -4.18 -8.33
N PHE A 15 -28.62 -3.39 -8.19
CA PHE A 15 -29.60 -3.63 -7.13
C PHE A 15 -30.48 -4.85 -7.40
N ASP A 16 -30.78 -5.17 -8.65
CA ASP A 16 -31.48 -6.40 -9.00
C ASP A 16 -30.62 -7.63 -8.67
N TYR A 17 -29.33 -7.59 -9.00
CA TYR A 17 -28.38 -8.66 -8.69
C TYR A 17 -28.30 -8.94 -7.18
N TYR A 18 -28.32 -7.90 -6.34
CA TYR A 18 -28.32 -8.04 -4.89
C TYR A 18 -29.72 -8.22 -4.28
N HIS A 19 -30.77 -8.45 -5.08
CA HIS A 19 -32.17 -8.57 -4.65
C HIS A 19 -32.72 -7.36 -3.85
N MET A 20 -32.15 -6.18 -4.10
CA MET A 20 -32.55 -4.88 -3.54
C MET A 20 -33.39 -4.06 -4.53
N GLY A 21 -33.66 -4.59 -5.71
CA GLY A 21 -34.43 -3.96 -6.79
C GLY A 21 -35.89 -3.67 -6.45
N LYS A 22 -36.40 -4.08 -5.28
CA LYS A 22 -37.69 -3.58 -4.76
C LYS A 22 -37.57 -2.12 -4.32
N ASP A 23 -36.54 -1.81 -3.53
CA ASP A 23 -36.42 -0.52 -2.85
C ASP A 23 -35.47 0.46 -3.58
N LEU A 24 -34.50 -0.03 -4.35
CA LEU A 24 -33.42 0.78 -4.94
C LEU A 24 -33.28 0.59 -6.47
N GLY A 25 -32.35 1.34 -7.06
CA GLY A 25 -31.85 1.12 -8.42
C GLY A 25 -32.68 1.67 -9.57
N GLY A 26 -33.79 2.34 -9.30
CA GLY A 26 -34.60 2.95 -10.36
C GLY A 26 -35.54 4.03 -9.82
N ILE A 27 -36.17 4.75 -10.73
CA ILE A 27 -37.14 5.81 -10.42
C ILE A 27 -38.54 5.24 -10.63
N ALA A 28 -39.21 4.86 -9.54
CA ALA A 28 -40.59 4.36 -9.57
C ALA A 28 -41.27 4.58 -8.20
N PRO A 29 -42.61 4.67 -8.14
CA PRO A 29 -43.34 4.68 -6.89
C PRO A 29 -42.99 3.47 -6.00
N GLY A 30 -42.88 3.71 -4.69
CA GLY A 30 -42.51 2.69 -3.70
C GLY A 30 -41.00 2.48 -3.49
N LYS A 31 -40.15 3.07 -4.34
CA LYS A 31 -38.69 3.06 -4.16
C LYS A 31 -38.20 4.19 -3.28
N LEU A 32 -37.02 4.00 -2.69
CA LEU A 32 -36.28 5.06 -2.01
C LEU A 32 -35.84 6.12 -3.01
N ALA A 33 -36.04 7.39 -2.65
CA ALA A 33 -35.67 8.54 -3.47
C ALA A 33 -34.17 8.87 -3.35
N ASP A 34 -33.32 7.93 -3.78
CA ASP A 34 -31.89 8.12 -4.01
C ASP A 34 -31.68 8.51 -5.48
N ILE A 35 -31.58 9.82 -5.73
CA ILE A 35 -31.71 10.40 -7.09
C ILE A 35 -30.52 11.29 -7.40
N LEU A 36 -29.95 11.08 -8.60
CA LEU A 36 -28.98 11.98 -9.19
C LEU A 36 -29.65 12.77 -10.32
N VAL A 37 -29.51 14.10 -10.32
CA VAL A 37 -30.00 14.98 -11.38
C VAL A 37 -28.79 15.51 -12.13
N PHE A 38 -28.82 15.41 -13.46
CA PHE A 38 -27.75 15.86 -14.34
C PHE A 38 -28.31 16.88 -15.34
N ASP A 39 -27.50 17.86 -15.73
CA ASP A 39 -27.86 18.81 -16.80
C ASP A 39 -27.71 18.17 -18.19
N ASN A 40 -26.77 17.22 -18.31
CA ASN A 40 -26.56 16.40 -19.49
C ASN A 40 -25.94 15.06 -19.11
N LEU A 41 -26.09 14.06 -19.97
CA LEU A 41 -25.55 12.71 -19.78
C LEU A 41 -24.15 12.51 -20.39
N THR A 42 -23.53 13.57 -20.91
CA THR A 42 -22.18 13.49 -21.52
C THR A 42 -21.08 13.59 -20.47
N THR A 43 -21.21 14.51 -19.50
CA THR A 43 -20.18 14.74 -18.47
C THR A 43 -20.41 13.94 -17.18
N ILE A 44 -21.62 13.37 -17.00
CA ILE A 44 -22.04 12.60 -15.81
C ILE A 44 -21.67 13.34 -14.50
N LYS A 45 -21.93 14.64 -14.45
CA LYS A 45 -21.73 15.48 -13.26
C LYS A 45 -23.07 15.85 -12.65
N PRO A 46 -23.47 15.29 -11.49
CA PRO A 46 -24.76 15.58 -10.91
C PRO A 46 -24.82 17.00 -10.35
N THR A 47 -25.85 17.76 -10.71
CA THR A 47 -26.13 19.09 -10.16
C THR A 47 -26.94 19.02 -8.87
N LYS A 48 -27.75 17.98 -8.71
CA LYS A 48 -28.44 17.66 -7.45
C LYS A 48 -28.28 16.20 -7.09
N VAL A 49 -28.17 15.93 -5.80
CA VAL A 49 -28.16 14.57 -5.24
C VAL A 49 -29.18 14.52 -4.12
N PHE A 50 -30.08 13.56 -4.19
CA PHE A 50 -31.03 13.23 -3.15
C PHE A 50 -30.67 11.89 -2.53
N VAL A 51 -30.76 11.80 -1.21
CA VAL A 51 -30.64 10.54 -0.46
C VAL A 51 -31.88 10.41 0.42
N SER A 52 -32.66 9.36 0.17
CA SER A 52 -33.94 9.09 0.82
C SER A 52 -34.87 10.31 0.78
N GLY A 53 -34.92 10.98 -0.38
CA GLY A 53 -35.75 12.16 -0.64
C GLY A 53 -35.19 13.48 -0.11
N LYS A 54 -34.04 13.47 0.59
CA LYS A 54 -33.42 14.70 1.11
C LYS A 54 -32.35 15.20 0.17
N LEU A 55 -32.41 16.49 -0.20
CA LEU A 55 -31.38 17.14 -1.00
C LEU A 55 -30.08 17.24 -0.19
N VAL A 56 -29.03 16.55 -0.64
CA VAL A 56 -27.71 16.54 0.02
C VAL A 56 -26.64 17.28 -0.76
N VAL A 57 -26.81 17.41 -2.09
CA VAL A 57 -25.95 18.23 -2.96
C VAL A 57 -26.83 19.15 -3.79
N SER A 58 -26.45 20.42 -3.90
CA SER A 58 -27.06 21.41 -4.79
C SER A 58 -25.97 22.21 -5.49
N SER A 59 -26.11 22.41 -6.80
CA SER A 59 -25.12 23.08 -7.66
C SER A 59 -23.70 22.51 -7.48
N GLY A 60 -23.60 21.18 -7.34
CA GLY A 60 -22.34 20.46 -7.14
C GLY A 60 -21.67 20.68 -5.77
N LYS A 61 -22.33 21.34 -4.83
CA LYS A 61 -21.85 21.55 -3.45
C LYS A 61 -22.68 20.76 -2.46
N LEU A 62 -22.03 20.20 -1.46
CA LEU A 62 -22.71 19.55 -0.35
C LEU A 62 -23.53 20.60 0.42
N VAL A 63 -24.84 20.39 0.55
CA VAL A 63 -25.78 21.27 1.28
C VAL A 63 -26.32 20.62 2.57
N SER A 64 -25.91 19.39 2.85
CA SER A 64 -26.26 18.67 4.07
C SER A 64 -25.01 18.40 4.91
N LYS A 65 -25.17 18.38 6.24
CA LYS A 65 -24.08 18.08 7.17
C LYS A 65 -23.86 16.56 7.23
N ILE A 66 -22.72 16.09 6.72
CA ILE A 66 -22.28 14.71 6.94
C ILE A 66 -21.82 14.57 8.39
N LYS A 67 -22.45 13.68 9.15
CA LYS A 67 -22.05 13.38 10.53
C LYS A 67 -20.72 12.63 10.50
N SER A 68 -19.65 13.27 10.95
CA SER A 68 -18.40 12.55 11.26
C SER A 68 -18.61 11.67 12.49
N LYS A 69 -18.28 10.39 12.38
CA LYS A 69 -18.26 9.48 13.52
C LYS A 69 -16.88 9.52 14.17
N VAL A 70 -16.85 9.48 15.50
CA VAL A 70 -15.59 9.31 16.23
C VAL A 70 -15.07 7.91 15.91
N ILE A 71 -13.90 7.86 15.28
CA ILE A 71 -13.20 6.60 15.01
C ILE A 71 -12.71 6.03 16.34
N PRO A 72 -13.08 4.78 16.70
CA PRO A 72 -12.67 4.16 17.96
C PRO A 72 -11.15 4.14 18.16
N LYS A 73 -10.68 4.20 19.40
CA LYS A 73 -9.24 4.21 19.69
C LYS A 73 -8.53 2.92 19.21
N TRP A 74 -9.19 1.76 19.34
CA TRP A 74 -8.59 0.47 19.00
C TRP A 74 -8.19 0.39 17.52
N ILE A 75 -8.99 0.94 16.60
CA ILE A 75 -8.69 0.90 15.16
C ILE A 75 -7.61 1.91 14.77
N LYS A 76 -7.31 2.89 15.64
CA LYS A 76 -6.16 3.80 15.47
C LYS A 76 -4.86 3.28 16.08
N GLN A 77 -4.89 2.13 16.74
CA GLN A 77 -3.74 1.55 17.45
C GLN A 77 -3.45 0.12 16.96
N THR A 78 -3.22 0.00 15.66
CA THR A 78 -3.08 -1.30 14.98
C THR A 78 -1.66 -1.64 14.55
N VAL A 79 -0.72 -0.69 14.64
CA VAL A 79 0.71 -0.95 14.41
C VAL A 79 1.35 -1.30 15.75
N LYS A 80 1.36 -2.59 16.09
CA LYS A 80 1.83 -3.15 17.37
C LYS A 80 3.33 -3.49 17.36
N LEU A 81 4.12 -2.66 16.68
CA LEU A 81 5.56 -2.83 16.58
C LEU A 81 6.29 -1.99 17.63
N ARG A 82 7.46 -2.48 18.05
CA ARG A 82 8.37 -1.74 18.92
C ARG A 82 9.35 -0.92 18.08
N LYS A 83 10.02 0.05 18.71
CA LYS A 83 11.05 0.85 18.06
C LYS A 83 12.11 -0.06 17.43
N PHE A 84 12.40 0.16 16.16
CA PHE A 84 13.41 -0.54 15.38
C PHE A 84 14.80 0.08 15.58
N SER A 85 15.80 -0.79 15.66
CA SER A 85 17.21 -0.48 15.40
C SER A 85 17.62 -1.10 14.05
N GLU A 86 18.83 -0.76 13.58
CA GLU A 86 19.41 -1.27 12.33
C GLU A 86 19.49 -2.80 12.30
N ASN A 87 19.72 -3.43 13.46
CA ASN A 87 19.87 -4.88 13.59
C ASN A 87 18.65 -5.70 13.14
N TYR A 88 17.45 -5.10 13.10
CA TYR A 88 16.24 -5.77 12.60
C TYR A 88 16.25 -6.00 11.09
N PHE A 89 17.17 -5.35 10.37
CA PHE A 89 17.34 -5.46 8.92
C PHE A 89 18.64 -6.21 8.56
N HIS A 90 19.33 -6.74 9.57
CA HIS A 90 20.58 -7.44 9.39
C HIS A 90 20.36 -8.82 8.77
N VAL A 91 21.20 -9.18 7.81
CA VAL A 91 21.22 -10.53 7.22
C VAL A 91 22.60 -11.12 7.53
N ALA A 92 22.66 -12.04 8.49
CA ALA A 92 23.92 -12.51 9.03
C ALA A 92 24.66 -13.46 8.05
N SER A 93 25.94 -13.21 7.82
CA SER A 93 26.85 -14.12 7.09
C SER A 93 28.28 -13.90 7.56
N LYS A 94 29.08 -14.96 7.73
CA LYS A 94 30.52 -14.84 8.05
C LYS A 94 31.41 -14.83 6.81
N SER A 95 30.85 -15.18 5.65
CA SER A 95 31.56 -15.21 4.37
C SER A 95 31.67 -13.79 3.80
N SER A 96 32.78 -13.47 3.14
CA SER A 96 32.99 -12.16 2.49
C SER A 96 31.99 -11.87 1.36
N SER A 97 31.48 -12.92 0.71
CA SER A 97 30.37 -12.88 -0.22
C SER A 97 29.48 -14.11 -0.06
N VAL A 98 28.22 -13.98 -0.48
CA VAL A 98 27.22 -15.06 -0.41
C VAL A 98 26.20 -14.90 -1.53
N ASN A 99 25.73 -16.02 -2.09
CA ASN A 99 24.66 -16.02 -3.07
C ASN A 99 23.31 -15.87 -2.35
N ALA A 100 22.52 -14.86 -2.73
CA ALA A 100 21.22 -14.57 -2.11
C ALA A 100 20.07 -14.81 -3.09
N ASN A 101 18.96 -15.33 -2.58
CA ASN A 101 17.69 -15.36 -3.32
C ASN A 101 17.09 -13.96 -3.36
N LEU A 102 16.71 -13.52 -4.55
CA LEU A 102 16.17 -12.19 -4.82
C LEU A 102 14.73 -12.27 -5.32
N ILE A 103 13.95 -11.28 -4.89
CA ILE A 103 12.68 -10.92 -5.51
C ILE A 103 12.99 -9.91 -6.60
N SER A 104 12.98 -10.31 -7.87
CA SER A 104 13.25 -9.41 -9.00
C SER A 104 11.95 -8.83 -9.55
N MET A 105 11.81 -7.50 -9.48
CA MET A 105 10.65 -6.79 -10.00
C MET A 105 10.68 -6.75 -11.54
N GLN A 106 9.59 -7.19 -12.18
CA GLN A 106 9.35 -7.06 -13.62
C GLN A 106 8.41 -5.88 -13.91
N THR A 107 7.43 -5.69 -13.02
CA THR A 107 6.55 -4.52 -12.94
C THR A 107 6.37 -4.18 -11.46
N GLU A 108 5.53 -3.22 -11.11
CA GLU A 108 5.17 -2.94 -9.70
C GLU A 108 4.44 -4.10 -9.01
N ILE A 109 4.00 -5.10 -9.78
CA ILE A 109 3.12 -6.18 -9.34
C ILE A 109 3.77 -7.55 -9.58
N ILE A 110 4.41 -7.74 -10.74
CA ILE A 110 4.95 -9.02 -11.19
C ILE A 110 6.39 -9.17 -10.71
N THR A 111 6.65 -10.29 -10.03
CA THR A 111 7.97 -10.67 -9.53
C THR A 111 8.48 -11.92 -10.22
N LYS A 112 9.80 -12.11 -10.19
CA LYS A 112 10.49 -13.32 -10.62
C LYS A 112 11.56 -13.67 -9.59
N ARG A 113 11.78 -14.96 -9.34
CA ARG A 113 12.96 -15.43 -8.59
C ARG A 113 14.23 -15.15 -9.39
N ASP A 114 15.21 -14.56 -8.73
CA ASP A 114 16.55 -14.32 -9.26
C ASP A 114 17.57 -14.61 -8.15
N GLU A 115 18.85 -14.67 -8.48
CA GLU A 115 19.93 -14.88 -7.53
C GLU A 115 21.10 -13.94 -7.85
N SER A 116 21.83 -13.53 -6.81
CA SER A 116 23.06 -12.77 -7.00
C SER A 116 24.00 -12.98 -5.83
N GLU A 117 25.29 -13.01 -6.15
CA GLU A 117 26.33 -12.84 -5.15
C GLU A 117 26.32 -11.40 -4.60
N LEU A 118 26.29 -11.28 -3.27
CA LEU A 118 26.31 -10.04 -2.51
C LEU A 118 27.47 -10.03 -1.52
N HIS A 119 28.02 -8.84 -1.30
CA HIS A 119 29.12 -8.66 -0.36
C HIS A 119 28.62 -8.58 1.08
N THR A 120 29.45 -9.09 1.97
CA THR A 120 29.25 -9.00 3.41
C THR A 120 30.23 -8.01 4.01
N LYS A 121 29.77 -7.19 4.95
CA LYS A 121 30.63 -6.34 5.78
C LYS A 121 30.14 -6.40 7.22
N ASN A 122 31.07 -6.59 8.17
CA ASN A 122 30.75 -6.70 9.60
C ASN A 122 29.65 -7.75 9.87
N ASP A 123 29.79 -8.93 9.29
CA ASP A 123 28.82 -10.03 9.33
C ASP A 123 27.43 -9.70 8.77
N ASN A 124 27.26 -8.61 8.01
CA ASN A 124 26.02 -8.21 7.36
C ASN A 124 26.11 -8.35 5.84
N VAL A 125 25.20 -9.08 5.22
CA VAL A 125 25.04 -9.06 3.77
C VAL A 125 24.42 -7.73 3.35
N LEU A 126 25.09 -7.00 2.46
CA LEU A 126 24.72 -5.64 2.08
C LEU A 126 23.81 -5.60 0.85
N ALA A 127 23.00 -4.54 0.76
CA ALA A 127 22.41 -4.10 -0.51
C ALA A 127 23.53 -3.70 -1.49
N SER A 128 23.23 -3.70 -2.79
CA SER A 128 24.18 -3.40 -3.87
C SER A 128 23.56 -2.42 -4.85
N GLN A 129 24.01 -1.16 -4.77
CA GLN A 129 23.49 -0.07 -5.58
C GLN A 129 23.83 -0.25 -7.07
N ASP A 130 25.02 -0.77 -7.37
CA ASP A 130 25.50 -1.08 -8.72
C ASP A 130 24.65 -2.15 -9.42
N LYS A 131 24.16 -3.15 -8.68
CA LYS A 131 23.28 -4.20 -9.21
C LYS A 131 21.78 -3.88 -9.05
N ASP A 132 21.44 -2.71 -8.51
CA ASP A 132 20.07 -2.31 -8.13
C ASP A 132 19.38 -3.37 -7.24
N ILE A 133 20.10 -3.79 -6.20
CA ILE A 133 19.67 -4.75 -5.19
C ILE A 133 19.50 -4.04 -3.85
N TRP A 134 18.32 -4.20 -3.27
CA TRP A 134 17.84 -3.57 -2.06
C TRP A 134 17.60 -4.64 -1.00
N LYS A 135 17.66 -4.25 0.27
CA LYS A 135 17.02 -5.06 1.31
C LYS A 135 15.53 -4.84 1.28
N VAL A 136 14.77 -5.89 1.53
CA VAL A 136 13.32 -5.83 1.76
C VAL A 136 12.99 -6.62 3.02
N ALA A 137 12.24 -6.01 3.92
CA ALA A 137 11.84 -6.63 5.16
C ALA A 137 10.33 -6.56 5.33
N ALA A 138 9.77 -7.62 5.92
CA ALA A 138 8.35 -7.73 6.26
C ALA A 138 8.21 -8.00 7.76
N PHE A 139 7.32 -7.26 8.43
CA PHE A 139 7.08 -7.38 9.86
C PHE A 139 5.58 -7.54 10.15
N ASP A 140 5.23 -8.48 11.03
CA ASP A 140 3.86 -8.60 11.53
C ASP A 140 3.54 -7.42 12.45
N ARG A 141 2.90 -6.41 11.87
CA ARG A 141 2.46 -5.22 12.61
C ARG A 141 1.13 -5.41 13.32
N THR A 142 0.30 -6.36 12.91
CA THR A 142 -1.09 -6.50 13.38
C THR A 142 -1.17 -7.20 14.73
N PHE A 143 -0.36 -8.25 14.91
CA PHE A 143 -0.28 -8.99 16.17
C PHE A 143 0.98 -8.64 16.96
N GLY A 144 2.00 -8.06 16.32
CA GLY A 144 3.23 -7.67 16.99
C GLY A 144 4.02 -8.89 17.47
N SER A 145 3.98 -10.00 16.72
CA SER A 145 4.61 -11.28 17.09
C SER A 145 6.13 -11.25 17.17
N LYS A 146 6.77 -10.13 16.80
CA LYS A 146 8.23 -9.95 16.64
C LYS A 146 8.85 -10.81 15.52
N LYS A 147 8.05 -11.62 14.83
CA LYS A 147 8.47 -12.34 13.65
C LYS A 147 8.64 -11.36 12.50
N HIS A 148 9.71 -11.55 11.76
CA HIS A 148 10.03 -10.78 10.58
C HIS A 148 10.90 -11.60 9.63
N ALA A 149 10.91 -11.18 8.38
CA ALA A 149 11.82 -11.69 7.38
C ALA A 149 12.58 -10.53 6.75
N VAL A 150 13.84 -10.79 6.41
CA VAL A 150 14.66 -9.88 5.60
C VAL A 150 15.16 -10.66 4.40
N GLY A 151 14.94 -10.10 3.22
CA GLY A 151 15.37 -10.63 1.94
C GLY A 151 15.92 -9.52 1.06
N PHE A 152 16.05 -9.81 -0.22
CA PHE A 152 16.57 -8.86 -1.20
C PHE A 152 15.60 -8.66 -2.35
N LEU A 153 15.52 -7.42 -2.82
CA LEU A 153 14.66 -6.96 -3.90
C LEU A 153 15.54 -6.39 -5.01
N LYS A 154 15.31 -6.79 -6.26
CA LYS A 154 16.05 -6.27 -7.42
C LYS A 154 15.14 -5.45 -8.32
N ASN A 155 15.73 -4.49 -9.04
CA ASN A 155 15.06 -3.64 -10.02
C ASN A 155 14.13 -2.57 -9.43
N PHE A 156 14.44 -1.98 -8.28
CA PHE A 156 13.63 -0.89 -7.71
C PHE A 156 14.03 0.49 -8.29
N GLY A 157 15.33 0.73 -8.47
CA GLY A 157 15.91 1.85 -9.22
C GLY A 157 15.97 3.21 -8.50
N ALA A 158 15.30 3.37 -7.36
CA ALA A 158 15.20 4.66 -6.68
C ALA A 158 16.51 5.04 -5.95
N GLN A 159 16.96 6.29 -6.00
CA GLN A 159 18.11 6.79 -5.26
C GLN A 159 17.66 7.37 -3.92
N ILE A 160 17.21 6.49 -3.02
CA ILE A 160 16.75 6.83 -1.67
C ILE A 160 17.38 5.91 -0.61
N GLY A 161 17.21 6.26 0.65
CA GLY A 161 17.58 5.42 1.78
C GLY A 161 16.62 4.26 2.01
N ALA A 162 15.33 4.57 2.22
CA ALA A 162 14.29 3.58 2.46
C ALA A 162 12.89 4.05 2.07
N PHE A 163 12.04 3.10 1.68
CA PHE A 163 10.61 3.26 1.50
C PHE A 163 9.87 2.23 2.36
N ALA A 164 8.97 2.70 3.22
CA ALA A 164 8.17 1.84 4.08
C ALA A 164 6.67 2.05 3.86
N SER A 165 5.88 0.99 4.03
CA SER A 165 4.42 1.01 3.94
C SER A 165 3.78 -0.01 4.88
N THR A 166 2.72 0.39 5.58
CA THR A 166 1.80 -0.55 6.27
C THR A 166 0.57 -0.89 5.42
N TRP A 167 0.47 -0.29 4.23
CA TRP A 167 -0.58 -0.56 3.27
C TRP A 167 -0.16 -1.71 2.36
N SER A 168 -0.61 -2.91 2.74
CA SER A 168 -0.35 -4.18 2.06
C SER A 168 -1.62 -5.02 1.98
N PHE A 169 -1.76 -5.82 0.92
CA PHE A 169 -2.94 -6.67 0.75
C PHE A 169 -2.91 -7.90 1.69
N HIS A 170 -4.07 -8.22 2.26
CA HIS A 170 -4.39 -9.40 3.09
C HIS A 170 -3.61 -9.54 4.40
N GLU A 171 -2.29 -9.63 4.33
CA GLU A 171 -1.42 -9.97 5.46
C GLU A 171 -1.20 -8.78 6.40
N ASN A 172 -1.40 -7.55 5.89
CA ASN A 172 -1.24 -6.32 6.64
C ASN A 172 0.17 -6.14 7.23
N ASP A 173 1.20 -6.75 6.66
CA ASP A 173 2.59 -6.57 7.08
C ASP A 173 3.06 -5.12 6.87
N LEU A 174 3.97 -4.68 7.74
CA LEU A 174 4.84 -3.53 7.46
C LEU A 174 5.92 -4.01 6.50
N ILE A 175 5.96 -3.44 5.29
CA ILE A 175 7.02 -3.68 4.31
C ILE A 175 7.99 -2.50 4.34
N VAL A 176 9.29 -2.79 4.40
CA VAL A 176 10.37 -1.80 4.36
C VAL A 176 11.38 -2.21 3.30
N ILE A 177 11.60 -1.36 2.31
CA ILE A 177 12.60 -1.54 1.25
C ILE A 177 13.69 -0.50 1.50
N GLY A 178 14.97 -0.87 1.47
CA GLY A 178 16.03 0.11 1.70
C GLY A 178 17.41 -0.30 1.23
N SER A 179 18.23 0.71 0.99
CA SER A 179 19.63 0.61 0.60
C SER A 179 20.56 0.53 1.82
N ASN A 180 20.10 0.99 2.98
CA ASN A 180 20.83 0.94 4.24
C ASN A 180 19.89 0.79 5.44
N GLU A 181 20.35 0.11 6.48
CA GLU A 181 19.54 -0.28 7.64
C GLU A 181 19.14 0.91 8.53
N LYS A 182 19.95 1.98 8.53
CA LYS A 182 19.68 3.21 9.29
C LYS A 182 18.42 3.91 8.80
N ASP A 183 18.30 4.08 7.49
CA ASP A 183 17.11 4.69 6.89
C ASP A 183 15.91 3.74 6.94
N MET A 184 16.12 2.43 6.82
CA MET A 184 15.06 1.43 7.03
C MET A 184 14.48 1.51 8.45
N ALA A 185 15.33 1.58 9.47
CA ALA A 185 14.90 1.74 10.86
C ALA A 185 14.17 3.07 11.07
N THR A 186 14.67 4.16 10.47
CA THR A 186 14.03 5.48 10.54
C THR A 186 12.63 5.45 9.90
N ALA A 187 12.49 4.87 8.71
CA ALA A 187 11.23 4.74 8.00
C ALA A 187 10.22 3.87 8.77
N ALA A 188 10.66 2.73 9.31
CA ALA A 188 9.80 1.86 10.12
C ALA A 188 9.31 2.58 11.40
N ASN A 189 10.21 3.30 12.08
CA ASN A 189 9.88 4.07 13.29
C ASN A 189 8.93 5.24 13.01
N ASN A 190 9.04 5.89 11.86
CA ASN A 190 8.06 6.88 11.42
C ASN A 190 6.65 6.29 11.33
N LEU A 191 6.51 5.09 10.74
CA LEU A 191 5.20 4.44 10.61
C LEU A 191 4.65 3.90 11.93
N ILE A 192 5.51 3.55 12.90
CA ILE A 192 5.07 3.29 14.28
C ILE A 192 4.47 4.56 14.90
N LYS A 193 5.15 5.70 14.73
CA LYS A 193 4.72 6.98 15.29
C LYS A 193 3.38 7.45 14.69
N THR A 194 3.18 7.28 13.39
CA THR A 194 1.94 7.67 12.71
C THR A 194 0.82 6.63 12.81
N GLN A 195 1.10 5.48 13.43
CA GLN A 195 0.19 4.31 13.45
C GLN A 195 -0.20 3.84 12.05
N GLY A 196 0.77 3.87 11.14
CA GLY A 196 0.69 3.40 9.77
C GLY A 196 0.73 4.52 8.75
N GLY A 197 0.86 4.13 7.49
CA GLY A 197 1.09 5.02 6.38
C GLY A 197 2.11 4.50 5.39
N MET A 198 2.64 5.43 4.62
CA MET A 198 3.76 5.26 3.73
C MET A 198 4.78 6.38 3.98
N THR A 199 6.07 6.08 3.92
CA THR A 199 7.11 7.10 4.14
C THR A 199 8.39 6.78 3.38
N ILE A 200 9.02 7.83 2.88
CA ILE A 200 10.31 7.77 2.17
C ILE A 200 11.33 8.49 3.03
N VAL A 201 12.48 7.86 3.24
CA VAL A 201 13.60 8.39 4.01
C VAL A 201 14.88 8.35 3.16
N SER A 202 15.69 9.38 3.28
CA SER A 202 17.07 9.40 2.78
C SER A 202 17.95 10.15 3.77
N ASP A 203 19.11 9.60 4.12
CA ASP A 203 20.09 10.23 5.01
C ASP A 203 19.50 10.65 6.37
N GLY A 204 18.61 9.81 6.91
CA GLY A 204 17.88 10.03 8.15
C GLY A 204 16.76 11.08 8.05
N LYS A 205 16.52 11.68 6.89
CA LYS A 205 15.48 12.70 6.67
C LYS A 205 14.28 12.11 5.96
N THR A 206 13.08 12.49 6.40
CA THR A 206 11.84 12.11 5.72
C THR A 206 11.63 12.99 4.50
N LEU A 207 11.61 12.39 3.30
CA LEU A 207 11.40 13.10 2.04
C LEU A 207 9.91 13.31 1.76
N ALA A 208 9.09 12.27 1.96
CA ALA A 208 7.64 12.33 1.86
C ALA A 208 6.97 11.37 2.84
N THR A 209 5.73 11.66 3.21
CA THR A 209 4.93 10.80 4.09
C THR A 209 3.44 10.93 3.81
N LEU A 210 2.74 9.80 3.87
CA LEU A 210 1.29 9.72 3.86
C LEU A 210 0.82 8.95 5.10
N PRO A 211 0.32 9.65 6.14
CA PRO A 211 -0.24 8.99 7.32
C PRO A 211 -1.56 8.27 7.00
N LEU A 212 -1.68 7.02 7.45
CA LEU A 212 -2.89 6.19 7.31
C LEU A 212 -3.36 5.72 8.69
N GLN A 213 -3.85 6.66 9.50
CA GLN A 213 -4.04 6.49 10.94
C GLN A 213 -5.16 5.50 11.31
N MET A 214 -6.09 5.20 10.40
CA MET A 214 -7.14 4.21 10.63
C MET A 214 -6.71 2.85 10.08
N ALA A 215 -6.59 1.89 10.98
CA ALA A 215 -6.13 0.51 10.74
C ALA A 215 -4.74 0.40 10.08
N GLY A 216 -3.96 1.50 10.03
CA GLY A 216 -2.70 1.57 9.31
C GLY A 216 -2.84 1.63 7.79
N ILE A 217 -4.06 1.78 7.26
CA ILE A 217 -4.36 1.63 5.82
C ILE A 217 -5.31 2.71 5.26
N ILE A 218 -5.97 3.49 6.11
CA ILE A 218 -6.85 4.59 5.69
C ILE A 218 -6.46 5.86 6.43
N SER A 219 -6.37 6.99 5.72
CA SER A 219 -6.13 8.30 6.33
C SER A 219 -7.41 8.87 6.93
N THR A 220 -7.27 9.60 8.04
CA THR A 220 -8.36 10.38 8.63
C THR A 220 -8.32 11.86 8.24
N ASP A 221 -7.38 12.23 7.37
CA ASP A 221 -7.18 13.59 6.90
C ASP A 221 -8.16 13.94 5.76
N PRO A 222 -8.38 15.23 5.46
CA PRO A 222 -9.20 15.65 4.31
C PRO A 222 -8.69 15.09 2.98
N PHE A 223 -9.61 14.83 2.05
CA PHE A 223 -9.31 14.23 0.74
C PHE A 223 -8.21 14.98 -0.01
N GLU A 224 -8.26 16.31 -0.04
CA GLU A 224 -7.31 17.15 -0.76
C GLU A 224 -5.89 16.96 -0.22
N LYS A 225 -5.75 16.87 1.11
CA LYS A 225 -4.47 16.62 1.76
C LYS A 225 -3.94 15.22 1.46
N VAL A 226 -4.80 14.20 1.55
CA VAL A 226 -4.45 12.81 1.24
C VAL A 226 -4.03 12.67 -0.22
N SER A 227 -4.77 13.28 -1.14
CA SER A 227 -4.49 13.29 -2.58
C SER A 227 -3.13 13.91 -2.86
N GLN A 228 -2.85 15.08 -2.27
CA GLN A 228 -1.56 15.75 -2.43
C GLN A 228 -0.41 14.90 -1.86
N SER A 229 -0.51 14.45 -0.61
CA SER A 229 0.54 13.61 0.01
C SER A 229 0.77 12.30 -0.74
N PHE A 230 -0.26 11.71 -1.34
CA PHE A 230 -0.13 10.53 -2.19
C PHE A 230 0.57 10.84 -3.51
N ALA A 231 0.24 11.97 -4.14
CA ALA A 231 0.92 12.44 -5.35
C ALA A 231 2.41 12.72 -5.08
N ASP A 232 2.71 13.49 -4.03
CA ASP A 232 4.07 13.84 -3.61
C ASP A 232 4.91 12.59 -3.34
N LEU A 233 4.34 11.57 -2.70
CA LEU A 233 5.04 10.33 -2.40
C LEU A 233 5.43 9.58 -3.68
N ASN A 234 4.52 9.48 -4.65
CA ASN A 234 4.81 8.81 -5.91
C ASN A 234 5.80 9.62 -6.76
N SER A 235 5.63 10.95 -6.86
CA SER A 235 6.56 11.80 -7.60
C SER A 235 7.95 11.74 -7.00
N THR A 236 8.09 11.81 -5.67
CA THR A 236 9.39 11.69 -4.98
C THR A 236 10.13 10.42 -5.38
N LEU A 237 9.46 9.25 -5.41
CA LEU A 237 10.09 7.98 -5.81
C LEU A 237 10.51 7.99 -7.29
N VAL A 238 9.63 8.48 -8.17
CA VAL A 238 9.90 8.55 -9.61
C VAL A 238 11.04 9.52 -9.92
N GLU A 239 11.02 10.71 -9.33
CA GLU A 239 12.06 11.73 -9.47
C GLU A 239 13.40 11.28 -8.87
N SER A 240 13.36 10.43 -7.84
CA SER A 240 14.56 9.78 -7.32
C SER A 240 15.08 8.65 -8.21
N GLY A 241 14.45 8.34 -9.34
CA GLY A 241 14.93 7.35 -10.31
C GLY A 241 14.26 5.98 -10.24
N CYS A 242 13.18 5.82 -9.45
CA CYS A 242 12.42 4.57 -9.45
C CYS A 242 11.98 4.22 -10.88
N LYS A 243 12.20 2.96 -11.29
CA LYS A 243 11.89 2.49 -12.64
C LYS A 243 10.39 2.48 -12.97
N PHE A 244 9.56 2.58 -11.94
CA PHE A 244 8.14 2.29 -11.99
C PHE A 244 7.28 3.55 -11.83
N LYS A 245 6.16 3.61 -12.56
CA LYS A 245 5.26 4.79 -12.55
C LYS A 245 4.37 4.83 -11.32
N LYS A 246 4.08 3.67 -10.71
CA LYS A 246 3.19 3.53 -9.55
C LYS A 246 3.88 2.80 -8.39
N PRO A 247 5.00 3.33 -7.88
CA PRO A 247 5.87 2.60 -6.95
C PRO A 247 5.20 2.26 -5.61
N HIS A 248 4.14 2.98 -5.21
CA HIS A 248 3.30 2.62 -4.05
C HIS A 248 2.71 1.20 -4.13
N LEU A 249 2.55 0.63 -5.33
CA LEU A 249 2.02 -0.72 -5.52
C LEU A 249 3.01 -1.81 -5.10
N ILE A 250 4.31 -1.51 -5.05
CA ILE A 250 5.35 -2.51 -4.75
C ILE A 250 5.16 -3.11 -3.35
N PRO A 251 5.20 -2.33 -2.25
CA PRO A 251 4.94 -2.90 -0.92
C PRO A 251 3.50 -3.41 -0.77
N LEU A 252 2.56 -2.93 -1.59
CA LEU A 252 1.18 -3.40 -1.59
C LEU A 252 1.06 -4.86 -2.06
N PHE A 253 1.84 -5.23 -3.10
CA PHE A 253 1.82 -6.55 -3.75
C PHE A 253 2.95 -7.50 -3.35
N LEU A 254 4.02 -7.03 -2.71
CA LEU A 254 5.10 -7.88 -2.22
C LEU A 254 4.65 -9.02 -1.29
N PRO A 255 3.66 -8.83 -0.39
CA PRO A 255 3.12 -9.91 0.43
C PRO A 255 1.89 -10.61 -0.19
N PHE A 256 1.49 -10.27 -1.43
CA PHE A 256 0.25 -10.80 -2.00
C PHE A 256 0.44 -12.19 -2.63
N LEU A 257 -0.05 -13.22 -1.93
CA LEU A 257 0.13 -14.63 -2.33
C LEU A 257 -0.84 -15.14 -3.40
N ALA A 258 -1.82 -14.34 -3.85
CA ALA A 258 -2.69 -14.76 -4.96
C ALA A 258 -2.04 -14.55 -6.33
N LEU A 259 -0.88 -13.88 -6.37
CA LEU A 259 -0.05 -13.78 -7.57
C LEU A 259 1.08 -14.81 -7.52
N PRO A 260 1.42 -15.44 -8.66
CA PRO A 260 2.45 -16.47 -8.71
C PRO A 260 3.85 -15.88 -8.43
N SER A 261 4.84 -16.79 -8.40
CA SER A 261 6.26 -16.53 -8.20
C SER A 261 6.67 -16.24 -6.75
N ILE A 262 7.69 -15.41 -6.56
CA ILE A 262 8.36 -15.16 -5.29
C ILE A 262 7.79 -13.91 -4.60
N ARG A 263 7.49 -14.04 -3.31
CA ARG A 263 6.90 -13.00 -2.44
C ARG A 263 7.62 -12.96 -1.10
N ILE A 264 7.32 -11.97 -0.26
CA ILE A 264 7.84 -11.89 1.11
C ILE A 264 6.73 -11.63 2.10
N LEU A 265 6.72 -12.40 3.18
CA LEU A 265 5.89 -12.22 4.36
C LEU A 265 6.78 -12.05 5.59
N TYR A 266 6.22 -11.59 6.69
CA TYR A 266 6.93 -11.58 7.97
C TYR A 266 7.45 -12.96 8.43
N ARG A 267 6.97 -14.05 7.81
CA ARG A 267 7.40 -15.44 8.08
C ARG A 267 8.57 -15.91 7.21
N GLY A 268 8.87 -15.22 6.10
CA GLY A 268 9.93 -15.61 5.18
C GLY A 268 9.66 -15.22 3.74
N ILE A 269 10.61 -15.53 2.88
CA ILE A 269 10.47 -15.46 1.42
C ILE A 269 9.66 -16.68 0.97
N VAL A 270 8.63 -16.47 0.16
CA VAL A 270 7.67 -17.50 -0.26
C VAL A 270 7.80 -17.76 -1.74
N ASP A 271 7.98 -19.02 -2.12
CA ASP A 271 7.68 -19.48 -3.48
C ASP A 271 6.20 -19.89 -3.52
N VAL A 272 5.37 -19.03 -4.10
CA VAL A 272 3.91 -19.21 -4.11
C VAL A 272 3.51 -20.45 -4.91
N LYS A 273 4.22 -20.75 -6.00
CA LYS A 273 3.89 -21.89 -6.88
C LYS A 273 4.18 -23.21 -6.15
N ASN A 274 5.34 -23.30 -5.51
CA ASN A 274 5.76 -24.48 -4.77
C ASN A 274 5.21 -24.54 -3.34
N ARG A 275 4.51 -23.48 -2.89
CA ARG A 275 3.88 -23.36 -1.56
C ARG A 275 4.85 -23.60 -0.41
N CYS A 276 6.08 -23.12 -0.56
CA CYS A 276 7.13 -23.29 0.43
C CYS A 276 7.82 -21.97 0.75
N PHE A 277 8.47 -21.93 1.92
CA PHE A 277 9.43 -20.88 2.23
C PHE A 277 10.79 -21.26 1.66
N ILE A 278 11.51 -20.26 1.14
CA ILE A 278 12.88 -20.42 0.67
C ILE A 278 13.83 -19.60 1.55
N PRO A 279 15.10 -20.02 1.70
CA PRO A 279 16.07 -19.28 2.49
C PRO A 279 16.48 -17.98 1.79
N THR A 280 16.82 -16.95 2.57
CA THR A 280 17.35 -15.69 2.03
C THR A 280 18.72 -15.88 1.38
N LEU A 281 19.58 -16.69 2.00
CA LEU A 281 20.93 -17.00 1.53
C LEU A 281 21.00 -18.47 1.11
N ASN A 282 21.71 -18.75 0.03
CA ASN A 282 22.00 -20.09 -0.47
C ASN A 282 23.33 -20.63 0.08
#